data_AF-R0I5I4-F1
#
_entry.id   AF-R0I5I4-F1
#
_cell.length_a   1.000
_cell.length_b   1.000
_cell.length_c   1.000
_cell.angle_alpha   90.00
_cell.angle_beta   90.00
_cell.angle_gamma   90.00
#
_symmetry.space_group_name_H-M   'P 1'
#
loop_
_entity.id
_entity.type
_entity.pdbx_description
1 polymer ?
#
loop_
_entity_poly.entity_id
_entity_poly.type
_entity_poly.pdbx_seq_one_letter_code
_entity_poly.pdbx_strand_id
1 'polypeptide(L)'
;MGELVFTEKQEALVKESWEILKQDIPKYSLHFFSQILEIAPAAKGLFSFLRDSDEVPQNNPKLKAHAVKVFKMTCETAIQLREKGKVVVADTTLQYLGSIHRKSGVIDPHFEVSF
;
A
#
# COMPACT_ATOMS: atom_id res chain seq x y z
N MET A 1 -22.62 0.73 21.27
CA MET A 1 -21.83 1.45 20.23
C MET A 1 -21.63 0.43 19.12
N GLY A 2 -22.32 0.59 17.98
CA GLY A 2 -22.29 -0.42 16.93
C GLY A 2 -20.90 -0.49 16.29
N GLU A 3 -20.32 -1.68 16.23
CA GLU A 3 -19.11 -1.93 15.44
C GLU A 3 -19.38 -1.48 14.00
N LEU A 4 -18.56 -0.57 13.47
CA LEU A 4 -18.60 -0.19 12.05
C LEU A 4 -18.12 -1.38 11.23
N VAL A 5 -19.05 -2.27 10.87
CA VAL A 5 -18.79 -3.45 10.05
C VAL A 5 -18.53 -3.00 8.61
N PHE A 6 -17.46 -3.52 8.00
CA PHE A 6 -17.14 -3.27 6.61
C PHE A 6 -18.26 -3.81 5.71
N THR A 7 -18.82 -2.94 4.87
CA THR A 7 -20.05 -3.24 4.11
C THR A 7 -19.76 -3.91 2.78
N GLU A 8 -20.75 -4.60 2.23
CA GLU A 8 -20.68 -5.18 0.88
C GLU A 8 -20.42 -4.12 -0.19
N LYS A 9 -21.04 -2.92 -0.06
CA LYS A 9 -20.79 -1.80 -0.96
C LYS A 9 -19.33 -1.32 -0.89
N GLN A 10 -18.73 -1.24 0.30
CA GLN A 10 -17.32 -0.88 0.45
C GLN A 10 -16.39 -1.93 -0.16
N GLU A 11 -16.68 -3.22 0.02
CA GLU A 11 -15.91 -4.30 -0.62
C GLU A 11 -15.97 -4.22 -2.15
N ALA A 12 -17.18 -4.04 -2.70
CA ALA A 12 -17.39 -3.92 -4.14
C ALA A 12 -16.58 -2.75 -4.73
N LEU A 13 -16.65 -1.57 -4.10
CA LEU A 13 -15.90 -0.38 -4.56
C LEU A 13 -14.39 -0.62 -4.57
N VAL A 14 -13.85 -1.25 -3.53
CA VAL A 14 -12.40 -1.55 -3.46
C VAL A 14 -12.00 -2.56 -4.55
N LYS A 15 -12.81 -3.61 -4.77
CA LYS A 15 -12.55 -4.61 -5.82
C LYS A 15 -12.60 -4.01 -7.21
N GLU A 16 -13.65 -3.26 -7.53
CA GLU A 16 -13.81 -2.59 -8.83
C GLU A 16 -12.67 -1.59 -9.08
N SER A 17 -12.28 -0.80 -8.07
CA SER A 17 -11.14 0.12 -8.19
C SER A 17 -9.83 -0.63 -8.45
N TRP A 18 -9.62 -1.76 -7.76
CA TRP A 18 -8.44 -2.60 -7.98
C TRP A 18 -8.40 -3.20 -9.40
N GLU A 19 -9.55 -3.62 -9.95
CA GLU A 19 -9.65 -4.13 -11.32
C GLU A 19 -9.24 -3.09 -12.37
N ILE A 20 -9.47 -1.81 -12.10
CA ILE A 20 -9.01 -0.69 -12.95
C ILE A 20 -7.51 -0.46 -12.76
N LEU A 21 -7.06 -0.34 -11.50
CA LEU A 21 -5.64 -0.05 -11.18
C LEU A 21 -4.70 -1.10 -11.77
N LYS A 22 -5.09 -2.38 -11.76
CA LYS A 22 -4.22 -3.45 -12.25
C LYS A 22 -4.03 -3.47 -13.78
N GLN A 23 -4.81 -2.70 -14.54
CA GLN A 23 -4.66 -2.61 -15.99
C GLN A 23 -3.38 -1.86 -16.41
N ASP A 24 -2.90 -0.93 -15.57
CA ASP A 24 -1.67 -0.17 -15.85
C ASP A 24 -0.84 0.05 -14.57
N ILE A 25 -0.37 -1.06 -14.00
CA ILE A 25 0.51 -1.05 -12.82
C ILE A 25 1.70 -0.10 -12.98
N PRO A 26 2.42 -0.04 -14.14
CA PRO A 26 3.51 0.91 -14.30
C PRO A 26 3.08 2.36 -14.06
N LYS A 27 1.99 2.81 -14.67
CA LYS A 27 1.47 4.18 -14.50
C LYS A 27 1.03 4.45 -13.07
N TYR A 28 0.21 3.56 -12.49
CA TYR A 28 -0.38 3.81 -11.17
C TYR A 28 0.63 3.67 -10.03
N SER A 29 1.63 2.79 -10.17
CA SER A 29 2.73 2.72 -9.21
C SER A 29 3.59 3.97 -9.23
N LEU A 30 3.91 4.51 -10.41
CA LEU A 30 4.62 5.78 -10.54
C LEU A 30 3.81 6.92 -9.89
N HIS A 31 2.52 7.03 -10.24
CA HIS A 31 1.64 8.06 -9.69
C HIS A 31 1.56 8.00 -8.15
N PHE A 32 1.36 6.81 -7.59
CA PHE A 32 1.29 6.58 -6.15
C PHE A 32 2.53 7.09 -5.40
N PHE A 33 3.72 6.70 -5.85
CA PHE A 33 4.96 7.15 -5.23
C PHE A 33 5.22 8.65 -5.45
N SER A 34 4.85 9.19 -6.61
CA SER A 34 4.95 10.63 -6.84
C SER A 34 4.07 11.42 -5.86
N GLN A 35 2.84 10.99 -5.61
CA GLN A 35 1.94 11.65 -4.65
C GLN A 35 2.48 11.59 -3.22
N ILE A 36 3.00 10.43 -2.78
CA ILE A 36 3.62 10.29 -1.46
C ILE A 36 4.78 11.27 -1.30
N LEU A 37 5.66 11.37 -2.32
CA LEU A 37 6.84 12.23 -2.25
C LEU A 37 6.51 13.72 -2.44
N GLU A 38 5.40 14.04 -3.09
CA GLU A 38 4.88 15.41 -3.16
C GLU A 38 4.40 15.88 -1.78
N ILE A 39 3.68 15.02 -1.04
CA ILE A 39 3.15 15.33 0.30
C ILE A 39 4.26 15.25 1.36
N ALA A 40 5.12 14.23 1.27
CA ALA A 40 6.16 13.93 2.25
C ALA A 40 7.52 13.64 1.58
N PRO A 41 8.24 14.67 1.09
CA PRO A 41 9.53 14.48 0.41
C PRO A 41 10.57 13.71 1.25
N ALA A 42 10.53 13.88 2.58
CA ALA A 42 11.42 13.20 3.51
C ALA A 42 11.26 11.66 3.50
N ALA A 43 10.09 11.14 3.10
CA ALA A 43 9.84 9.70 3.01
C ALA A 43 10.70 9.00 1.94
N LYS A 44 11.26 9.75 0.98
CA LYS A 44 12.14 9.21 -0.08
C LYS A 44 13.29 8.37 0.47
N GLY A 45 13.89 8.79 1.59
CA GLY A 45 15.03 8.11 2.21
C GLY A 45 14.71 6.71 2.76
N LEU A 46 13.43 6.42 3.01
CA LEU A 46 12.94 5.14 3.53
C LEU A 46 12.95 4.06 2.44
N PHE A 47 12.80 4.46 1.18
CA PHE A 47 12.76 3.56 0.04
C PHE A 47 14.16 3.36 -0.52
N SER A 48 14.77 2.21 -0.22
CA SER A 48 16.12 1.88 -0.71
C SER A 48 16.24 1.91 -2.25
N PHE A 49 15.13 1.78 -2.97
CA PHE A 49 15.07 1.84 -4.43
C PHE A 49 14.88 3.25 -5.01
N LEU A 50 14.81 4.28 -4.15
CA LEU A 50 14.70 5.70 -4.51
C LEU A 50 15.89 6.56 -4.05
N ARG A 51 16.84 5.99 -3.29
CA ARG A 51 17.91 6.76 -2.64
C ARG A 51 18.83 7.49 -3.61
N ASP A 52 19.10 6.88 -4.77
CA ASP A 52 20.10 7.38 -5.74
C ASP A 52 19.46 8.06 -6.97
N SER A 53 18.17 8.38 -6.92
CA SER A 53 17.46 9.02 -8.04
C SER A 53 16.94 10.37 -7.60
N ASP A 54 17.05 11.40 -8.42
CA ASP A 54 16.50 12.73 -8.13
C ASP A 54 14.97 12.72 -8.15
N GLU A 55 14.39 11.93 -9.05
CA GLU A 55 12.95 11.78 -9.28
C GLU A 55 12.47 10.36 -8.96
N VAL A 56 11.15 10.11 -9.07
CA VAL A 56 10.62 8.75 -8.98
C VAL A 56 10.98 8.00 -10.27
N PRO A 57 11.80 6.94 -10.21
CA PRO A 57 12.33 6.29 -11.39
C PRO A 57 11.23 5.57 -12.16
N GLN A 58 11.03 5.99 -13.41
CA GLN A 58 10.14 5.31 -14.33
C GLN A 58 10.59 3.86 -14.52
N ASN A 59 9.62 2.96 -14.63
CA ASN A 59 9.86 1.53 -14.88
C ASN A 59 10.71 0.76 -13.84
N ASN A 60 10.89 1.30 -12.63
CA ASN A 60 11.62 0.58 -11.57
C ASN A 60 10.82 -0.65 -11.06
N PRO A 61 11.38 -1.87 -11.15
CA PRO A 61 10.67 -3.10 -10.78
C PRO A 61 10.42 -3.22 -9.27
N LYS A 62 11.30 -2.68 -8.42
CA LYS A 62 11.12 -2.70 -6.96
C LYS A 62 9.99 -1.77 -6.53
N LEU A 63 9.91 -0.59 -7.16
CA LEU A 63 8.82 0.36 -6.97
C LEU A 63 7.47 -0.27 -7.35
N LYS A 64 7.39 -0.87 -8.54
CA LYS A 64 6.19 -1.58 -9.01
C LYS A 64 5.78 -2.68 -8.04
N ALA A 65 6.74 -3.51 -7.62
CA ALA A 65 6.48 -4.61 -6.70
C ALA A 65 5.97 -4.14 -5.32
N HIS A 66 6.46 -3.01 -4.81
CA HIS A 66 5.98 -2.45 -3.55
C HIS A 66 4.55 -1.91 -3.69
N ALA A 67 4.28 -1.10 -4.72
CA ALA A 67 2.93 -0.56 -4.97
C ALA A 67 1.90 -1.68 -5.15
N VAL A 68 2.21 -2.72 -5.93
CA VAL A 68 1.32 -3.88 -6.11
C VAL A 68 1.02 -4.57 -4.78
N LYS A 69 2.02 -4.72 -3.90
CA LYS A 69 1.79 -5.30 -2.57
C LYS A 69 0.82 -4.45 -1.75
N VAL A 70 1.00 -3.13 -1.72
CA VAL A 70 0.08 -2.22 -1.03
C VAL A 70 -1.33 -2.36 -1.57
N PHE A 71 -1.54 -2.17 -2.88
CA PHE A 71 -2.87 -2.24 -3.49
C PHE A 71 -3.55 -3.59 -3.28
N LYS A 72 -2.82 -4.68 -3.53
CA LYS A 72 -3.36 -6.04 -3.41
C LYS A 72 -3.71 -6.37 -1.96
N MET A 73 -2.83 -6.08 -1.01
CA MET A 73 -3.08 -6.38 0.41
C MET A 73 -4.22 -5.53 0.98
N THR A 74 -4.37 -4.28 0.54
CA THR A 74 -5.53 -3.45 0.91
C THR A 74 -6.83 -4.04 0.37
N CYS A 75 -6.84 -4.49 -0.89
CA CYS A 75 -8.01 -5.15 -1.49
C CYS A 75 -8.36 -6.46 -0.77
N GLU A 76 -7.37 -7.32 -0.51
CA GLU A 76 -7.56 -8.56 0.25
C GLU A 76 -8.06 -8.30 1.68
N THR A 77 -7.59 -7.21 2.30
CA THR A 77 -8.03 -6.80 3.64
C THR A 77 -9.49 -6.35 3.64
N ALA A 78 -9.94 -5.60 2.63
CA ALA A 78 -11.34 -5.22 2.48
C ALA A 78 -12.27 -6.46 2.40
N ILE A 79 -11.87 -7.47 1.62
CA ILE A 79 -12.60 -8.75 1.51
C ILE A 79 -12.64 -9.46 2.87
N GLN A 80 -11.50 -9.57 3.57
CA GLN A 80 -11.44 -10.23 4.87
C GLN A 80 -12.27 -9.52 5.94
N LEU A 81 -12.26 -8.19 5.96
CA LEU A 81 -13.08 -7.41 6.88
C LEU A 81 -14.57 -7.66 6.61
N ARG A 82 -14.98 -7.77 5.36
CA ARG A 82 -16.37 -8.10 5.00
C ARG A 82 -16.76 -9.53 5.38
N GLU A 83 -15.95 -10.51 4.99
CA GLU A 83 -16.27 -11.93 5.13
C GLU A 83 -16.09 -12.45 6.57
N LYS A 84 -15.08 -11.93 7.28
CA LYS A 84 -14.60 -12.49 8.56
C LYS A 84 -14.71 -11.50 9.73
N GLY A 85 -15.05 -10.23 9.47
CA GLY A 85 -15.09 -9.18 10.48
C GLY A 85 -13.72 -8.77 11.03
N LYS A 86 -12.62 -9.31 10.47
CA LYS A 86 -11.25 -9.06 10.92
C LYS A 86 -10.25 -9.36 9.82
N VAL A 87 -9.06 -8.75 9.95
CA VAL A 87 -7.92 -9.05 9.09
C VAL A 87 -7.29 -10.38 9.52
N VAL A 88 -7.10 -11.29 8.59
CA VAL A 88 -6.50 -12.61 8.77
C VAL A 88 -5.31 -12.75 7.81
N VAL A 89 -4.15 -12.29 8.28
CA VAL A 89 -2.85 -12.47 7.62
C VAL A 89 -2.02 -13.44 8.48
N ALA A 90 -1.29 -14.35 7.84
CA ALA A 90 -0.44 -15.29 8.57
C ALA A 90 0.57 -14.54 9.46
N ASP A 91 0.72 -14.98 10.71
CA ASP A 91 1.58 -14.31 11.71
C ASP A 91 3.02 -14.13 11.20
N THR A 92 3.56 -15.13 10.51
CA THR A 92 4.91 -15.07 9.91
C THR A 92 5.04 -13.93 8.90
N THR A 93 4.02 -13.72 8.07
CA THR A 93 3.96 -12.61 7.10
C THR A 93 3.84 -11.27 7.82
N LEU A 94 2.98 -11.17 8.83
CA LEU A 94 2.78 -9.92 9.57
C LEU A 94 4.03 -9.50 10.34
N GLN A 95 4.70 -10.46 11.00
CA GLN A 95 5.97 -10.23 11.69
C GLN A 95 7.08 -9.81 10.72
N TYR A 96 7.17 -10.45 9.55
CA TYR A 96 8.13 -10.07 8.51
C TYR A 96 7.89 -8.64 8.01
N LEU A 97 6.63 -8.30 7.68
CA LEU A 97 6.27 -6.96 7.22
C LEU A 97 6.58 -5.92 8.30
N GLY A 98 6.16 -6.15 9.54
CA GLY A 98 6.44 -5.25 10.66
C GLY A 98 7.94 -5.04 10.88
N SER A 99 8.74 -6.11 10.84
CA SER A 99 10.19 -6.05 10.98
C SER A 99 10.85 -5.19 9.89
N ILE A 100 10.44 -5.36 8.62
CA ILE A 100 10.99 -4.57 7.50
C ILE A 100 10.61 -3.09 7.61
N HIS A 101 9.34 -2.77 7.89
CA HIS A 101 8.90 -1.37 8.00
C HIS A 101 9.58 -0.68 9.19
N ARG A 102 9.70 -1.37 10.33
CA ARG A 102 10.43 -0.86 11.50
C ARG A 102 11.91 -0.64 11.20
N LYS A 103 12.59 -1.60 10.55
CA LYS A 103 14.01 -1.48 10.19
C LYS A 103 14.27 -0.31 9.24
N SER A 104 13.31 -0.01 8.36
CA SER A 104 13.39 1.12 7.42
C SER A 104 13.03 2.47 8.04
N GLY A 105 12.58 2.52 9.31
CA GLY A 105 12.21 3.77 9.99
C GLY A 105 10.80 4.28 9.64
N VAL A 106 9.90 3.40 9.21
CA VAL A 106 8.50 3.76 8.96
C VAL A 106 7.80 4.05 10.29
N ILE A 107 7.04 5.15 10.34
CA ILE A 107 6.30 5.66 11.51
C ILE A 107 4.88 6.02 11.06
N ASP A 108 3.98 6.28 12.02
CA ASP A 108 2.55 6.49 11.76
C ASP A 108 2.26 7.51 10.64
N PRO A 109 2.89 8.71 10.60
CA PRO A 109 2.68 9.67 9.51
C PRO A 109 3.00 9.13 8.10
N HIS A 110 3.91 8.16 7.97
CA HIS A 110 4.23 7.56 6.67
C HIS A 110 3.09 6.67 6.15
N PHE A 111 2.31 6.05 7.04
CA PHE A 111 1.11 5.31 6.65
C PHE A 111 -0.01 6.28 6.25
N GLU A 112 -0.18 7.39 6.97
CA GLU A 112 -1.23 8.38 6.69
C GLU A 112 -1.09 9.03 5.31
N VAL A 113 0.14 9.33 4.86
CA VAL A 113 0.37 9.92 3.52
C VAL A 113 0.29 8.89 2.38
N SER A 114 0.11 7.61 2.69
CA SER A 114 0.05 6.51 1.72
C SER A 114 -1.39 6.08 1.38
N PHE A 115 -2.43 6.69 1.97
CA PHE A 115 -3.83 6.32 1.78
C PHE A 115 -4.77 7.53 1.74
#